data_AF-A0A5E4MX96-F1
#
_entry.id   AF-A0A5E4MX96-F1
#
_cell.length_a   1.000
_cell.length_b   1.000
_cell.length_c   1.000
_cell.angle_alpha   90.00
_cell.angle_beta   90.00
_cell.angle_gamma   90.00
#
_symmetry.space_group_name_H-M   'P 1'
#
loop_
_entity.id
_entity.type
_entity.pdbx_description
1 polymer ?
#
loop_
_entity_poly.entity_id
_entity_poly.type
_entity_poly.pdbx_seq_one_letter_code
_entity_poly.pdbx_strand_id
1 'polypeptide(L)'
;MSPFLELFGDRSKFCKQIEHLMSSIDRINNDSSVKEQLDRLRVSIESCIKECGRIYIFGSRMYGIAQDNSDVDFYFDPGDCFSGKIAGDRSRQLQLIDLFIRALENNKEFIGLEVLTTTRVPIVRFFHNTTNFKCDVQFRSGLAVRNSELIKLYLSMDERVRWVVSAVKHWAVTFDLIGDDFSTFSVIWLVLFIMMQYKIVPPIIDLWEKCHNFEPNHIEDWDTSVCFNNDHLMSNMTSKSKNHTKWELLRFVFEFYSDPNKLQNYVLCTFFGELLPKKKFYSNFITKFSTIDYNYKFQINTFEKCKVLVNNNFGNPKRIELQNPLKLCNNVTAWLNNKNMELFIDLCIKSAKSM
;
A
#
# COMPACT_ATOMS: atom_id res chain seq x y z
N MET A 1 -33.62 4.94 4.04
CA MET A 1 -32.78 6.02 3.48
C MET A 1 -31.62 5.37 2.75
N SER A 2 -31.16 5.88 1.61
CA SER A 2 -29.99 5.29 0.92
C SER A 2 -28.76 5.40 1.85
N PRO A 3 -27.91 4.35 2.01
CA PRO A 3 -26.69 4.42 2.82
C PRO A 3 -25.79 5.62 2.47
N PHE A 4 -25.85 6.10 1.22
CA PHE A 4 -25.13 7.28 0.73
C PHE A 4 -25.65 8.61 1.28
N LEU A 5 -26.98 8.76 1.38
CA LEU A 5 -27.61 9.93 1.98
C LEU A 5 -27.32 9.98 3.48
N GLU A 6 -27.09 8.84 4.11
CA GLU A 6 -26.68 8.77 5.51
C GLU A 6 -25.19 9.09 5.71
N LEU A 7 -24.32 8.64 4.80
CA LEU A 7 -22.88 8.85 4.91
C LEU A 7 -22.44 10.27 4.50
N PHE A 8 -22.88 10.77 3.35
CA PHE A 8 -22.44 12.07 2.81
C PHE A 8 -23.51 13.17 2.88
N GLY A 9 -24.75 12.86 3.26
CA GLY A 9 -25.85 13.83 3.26
C GLY A 9 -25.72 14.96 4.28
N ASP A 10 -24.82 14.82 5.27
CA ASP A 10 -24.38 15.92 6.14
C ASP A 10 -22.85 15.98 6.16
N ARG A 11 -22.31 16.93 5.39
CA ARG A 11 -20.87 17.22 5.31
C ARG A 11 -20.24 17.45 6.69
N SER A 12 -20.91 18.20 7.58
CA SER A 12 -20.35 18.52 8.89
C SER A 12 -20.27 17.27 9.77
N LYS A 13 -21.32 16.45 9.75
CA LYS A 13 -21.36 15.18 10.47
C LYS A 13 -20.28 14.22 9.98
N PHE A 14 -20.14 14.04 8.67
CA PHE A 14 -19.10 13.16 8.11
C PHE A 14 -17.70 13.65 8.46
N CYS A 15 -17.41 14.95 8.30
CA CYS A 15 -16.10 15.49 8.66
C CYS A 15 -15.76 15.24 10.14
N LYS A 16 -16.71 15.47 11.06
CA LYS A 16 -16.53 15.18 12.49
C LYS A 16 -16.27 13.70 12.77
N GLN A 17 -16.94 12.80 12.05
CA GLN A 17 -16.70 11.35 12.17
C GLN A 17 -15.26 11.00 11.77
N ILE A 18 -14.76 11.55 10.65
CA ILE A 18 -13.38 11.31 10.21
C ILE A 18 -12.37 11.94 11.17
N GLU A 19 -12.63 13.14 11.70
CA GLU A 19 -11.77 13.77 12.72
C GLU A 19 -11.72 12.96 14.02
N HIS A 20 -12.85 12.40 14.46
CA HIS A 20 -12.88 11.51 15.62
C HIS A 20 -12.09 10.22 15.35
N LEU A 21 -12.26 9.63 14.16
CA LEU A 21 -11.48 8.47 13.74
C LEU A 21 -9.97 8.77 13.73
N MET A 22 -9.54 9.90 13.18
CA MET A 22 -8.14 10.31 13.17
C MET A 22 -7.61 10.52 14.59
N SER A 23 -8.39 11.15 15.46
CA SER A 23 -8.03 11.34 16.87
C SER A 23 -7.84 9.99 17.60
N SER A 24 -8.70 9.02 17.31
CA SER A 24 -8.56 7.65 17.82
C SER A 24 -7.29 6.98 17.31
N ILE A 25 -7.01 7.07 16.01
CA ILE A 25 -5.77 6.56 15.39
C ILE A 25 -4.54 7.21 16.03
N ASP A 26 -4.56 8.52 16.25
CA ASP A 26 -3.44 9.25 16.87
C ASP A 26 -3.22 8.83 18.32
N ARG A 27 -4.29 8.61 19.07
CA ARG A 27 -4.20 8.05 20.43
C ARG A 27 -3.50 6.70 20.39
N ILE A 28 -3.93 5.78 19.52
CA ILE A 28 -3.35 4.42 19.40
C ILE A 28 -1.86 4.47 19.02
N ASN A 29 -1.50 5.28 18.02
CA ASN A 29 -0.12 5.36 17.55
C ASN A 29 0.81 5.99 18.60
N ASN A 30 0.28 6.82 19.50
CA ASN A 30 1.04 7.48 20.55
C ASN A 30 0.97 6.75 21.90
N ASP A 31 0.08 5.78 22.06
CA ASP A 31 -0.11 5.01 23.29
C ASP A 31 1.14 4.19 23.62
N SER A 32 1.72 4.44 24.79
CA SER A 32 2.90 3.71 25.27
C SER A 32 2.61 2.23 25.52
N SER A 33 1.39 1.89 25.94
CA SER A 33 0.98 0.50 26.18
C SER A 33 0.92 -0.28 24.87
N VAL A 34 0.40 0.32 23.79
CA VAL A 34 0.39 -0.30 22.46
C VAL A 34 1.81 -0.54 21.95
N LYS A 35 2.71 0.43 22.15
CA LYS A 35 4.13 0.29 21.79
C LYS A 35 4.81 -0.83 22.58
N GLU A 36 4.55 -0.92 23.88
CA GLU A 36 5.07 -2.00 24.73
C GLU A 36 4.51 -3.37 24.31
N GLN A 37 3.23 -3.45 23.96
CA GLN A 37 2.62 -4.69 23.47
C GLN A 37 3.22 -5.13 22.13
N LEU A 38 3.48 -4.20 21.20
CA LEU A 38 4.13 -4.50 19.93
C LEU A 38 5.57 -5.00 20.14
N ASP A 39 6.31 -4.38 21.07
CA ASP A 39 7.66 -4.83 21.43
C ASP A 39 7.63 -6.22 22.09
N ARG A 40 6.70 -6.46 23.00
CA ARG A 40 6.50 -7.78 23.64
C ARG A 40 6.16 -8.86 22.61
N LEU A 41 5.26 -8.59 21.68
CA LEU A 41 4.92 -9.48 20.58
C LEU A 41 6.16 -9.81 19.73
N ARG A 42 6.93 -8.77 19.38
CA ARG A 42 8.17 -8.94 18.61
C ARG A 42 9.17 -9.83 19.36
N VAL A 43 9.43 -9.54 20.63
CA VAL A 43 10.36 -10.31 21.47
C VAL A 43 9.90 -11.76 21.63
N SER A 44 8.59 -12.00 21.80
CA SER A 44 8.05 -13.36 21.90
C SER A 44 8.30 -14.15 20.62
N ILE A 45 8.01 -13.57 19.45
CA ILE A 45 8.30 -14.22 18.15
C ILE A 45 9.80 -14.47 18.00
N GLU A 46 10.65 -13.44 18.20
CA GLU A 46 12.11 -13.53 18.09
C GLU A 46 12.72 -14.59 19.02
N SER A 47 12.16 -14.75 20.23
CA SER A 47 12.59 -15.80 21.18
C SER A 47 12.31 -17.22 20.70
N CYS A 48 11.25 -17.41 19.90
CA CYS A 48 10.87 -18.70 19.33
C CYS A 48 11.70 -19.02 18.08
N ILE A 49 11.92 -18.04 17.21
CA ILE A 49 12.66 -18.23 15.95
C ILE A 49 14.18 -18.19 16.09
N LYS A 50 14.74 -17.68 17.22
CA LYS A 50 16.18 -17.68 17.55
C LYS A 50 17.07 -17.26 16.35
N GLU A 51 18.23 -17.91 16.18
CA GLU A 51 19.19 -17.69 15.07
C GLU A 51 18.62 -18.03 13.68
N CYS A 52 17.37 -18.48 13.56
CA CYS A 52 16.76 -18.80 12.27
C CYS A 52 16.33 -17.57 11.47
N GLY A 53 16.32 -16.38 12.07
CA GLY A 53 15.99 -15.15 11.35
C GLY A 53 15.58 -13.99 12.25
N ARG A 54 14.92 -13.01 11.64
CA ARG A 54 14.38 -11.80 12.28
C ARG A 54 13.06 -11.40 11.65
N ILE A 55 12.29 -10.59 12.35
CA ILE A 55 11.00 -10.09 11.87
C ILE A 55 10.98 -8.58 11.69
N TYR A 56 10.21 -8.12 10.73
CA TYR A 56 9.99 -6.71 10.44
C TYR A 56 8.50 -6.41 10.41
N ILE A 57 8.06 -5.47 11.24
CA ILE A 57 6.67 -4.99 11.19
C ILE A 57 6.50 -4.15 9.90
N PHE A 58 5.40 -4.37 9.19
CA PHE A 58 4.96 -3.52 8.09
C PHE A 58 3.45 -3.22 8.22
N GLY A 59 2.86 -2.58 7.23
CA GLY A 59 1.41 -2.41 7.18
C GLY A 59 0.89 -1.23 8.01
N SER A 60 -0.40 -1.31 8.36
CA SER A 60 -1.16 -0.15 8.87
C SER A 60 -0.61 0.45 10.16
N ARG A 61 -0.01 -0.40 11.00
CA ARG A 61 0.67 -0.04 12.24
C ARG A 61 1.95 0.75 11.98
N MET A 62 2.63 0.53 10.86
CA MET A 62 3.87 1.25 10.50
C MET A 62 3.61 2.62 9.89
N TYR A 63 2.64 2.74 8.98
CA TYR A 63 2.31 4.01 8.34
C TYR A 63 1.24 4.84 9.06
N GLY A 64 0.80 4.41 10.26
CA GLY A 64 0.10 5.28 11.21
C GLY A 64 -1.38 5.53 10.92
N ILE A 65 -2.07 4.56 10.31
CA ILE A 65 -3.54 4.59 10.13
C ILE A 65 -4.23 3.35 10.71
N ALA A 66 -3.55 2.65 11.61
CA ALA A 66 -4.10 1.51 12.33
C ALA A 66 -5.19 1.95 13.32
N GLN A 67 -6.24 1.15 13.39
CA GLN A 67 -7.30 1.20 14.39
C GLN A 67 -7.04 0.13 15.46
N ASP A 68 -7.84 0.10 16.53
CA ASP A 68 -7.65 -0.82 17.66
C ASP A 68 -7.57 -2.28 17.22
N ASN A 69 -8.46 -2.69 16.31
CA ASN A 69 -8.57 -4.04 15.79
C ASN A 69 -7.69 -4.35 14.56
N SER A 70 -6.80 -3.43 14.15
CA SER A 70 -5.95 -3.66 12.98
C SER A 70 -4.90 -4.73 13.26
N ASP A 71 -4.70 -5.63 12.31
CA ASP A 71 -3.71 -6.70 12.39
C ASP A 71 -2.28 -6.14 12.46
N VAL A 72 -1.35 -6.96 12.97
CA VAL A 72 0.09 -6.69 12.94
C VAL A 72 0.72 -7.54 11.85
N ASP A 73 1.16 -6.89 10.78
CA ASP A 73 1.77 -7.55 9.63
C ASP A 73 3.28 -7.68 9.82
N PHE A 74 3.83 -8.89 9.62
CA PHE A 74 5.27 -9.16 9.73
C PHE A 74 5.86 -9.72 8.44
N TYR A 75 7.06 -9.27 8.10
CA TYR A 75 7.95 -9.97 7.19
C TYR A 75 8.97 -10.79 8.00
N PHE A 76 9.07 -12.08 7.73
CA PHE A 76 10.13 -12.94 8.27
C PHE A 76 11.33 -12.99 7.31
N ASP A 77 12.50 -12.56 7.80
CA ASP A 77 13.78 -12.62 7.09
C ASP A 77 14.63 -13.76 7.69
N PRO A 78 14.82 -14.89 6.99
CA PRO A 78 15.68 -16.00 7.44
C PRO A 78 17.18 -15.67 7.45
N GLY A 79 17.55 -14.41 7.17
CA GLY A 79 18.93 -13.96 7.03
C GLY A 79 19.27 -13.69 5.56
N ASP A 80 19.79 -12.49 5.29
CA ASP A 80 20.26 -12.04 3.97
C ASP A 80 19.20 -12.21 2.84
N CYS A 81 17.92 -12.26 3.20
CA CYS A 81 16.80 -12.43 2.28
C CYS A 81 15.92 -11.19 2.17
N PHE A 82 16.18 -10.14 2.95
CA PHE A 82 15.45 -8.87 2.89
C PHE A 82 15.37 -8.29 1.47
N SER A 83 16.43 -8.41 0.68
CA SER A 83 16.47 -8.00 -0.73
C SER A 83 15.60 -8.87 -1.66
N GLY A 84 14.97 -9.92 -1.16
CA GLY A 84 14.07 -10.77 -1.94
C GLY A 84 14.75 -11.91 -2.70
N LYS A 85 15.91 -12.40 -2.24
CA LYS A 85 16.63 -13.54 -2.86
C LYS A 85 15.74 -14.78 -3.05
N ILE A 86 14.78 -14.99 -2.15
CA ILE A 86 13.81 -16.10 -2.19
C ILE A 86 12.44 -15.70 -2.76
N ALA A 87 12.27 -14.47 -3.27
CA ALA A 87 10.96 -13.94 -3.62
C ALA A 87 10.29 -14.66 -4.82
N GLY A 88 11.09 -15.33 -5.65
CA GLY A 88 10.66 -16.20 -6.74
C GLY A 88 10.65 -17.70 -6.41
N ASP A 89 11.13 -18.10 -5.23
CA ASP A 89 11.23 -19.50 -4.81
C ASP A 89 10.10 -19.86 -3.85
N ARG A 90 8.97 -20.28 -4.42
CA ARG A 90 7.79 -20.67 -3.65
C ARG A 90 8.03 -21.90 -2.78
N SER A 91 8.85 -22.85 -3.23
CA SER A 91 9.18 -24.05 -2.45
C SER A 91 9.94 -23.67 -1.18
N ARG A 92 10.93 -22.79 -1.31
CA ARG A 92 11.68 -22.28 -0.15
C ARG A 92 10.80 -21.49 0.81
N GLN A 93 9.88 -20.67 0.29
CA GLN A 93 8.91 -19.95 1.13
C GLN A 93 8.04 -20.91 1.95
N LEU A 94 7.55 -22.01 1.36
CA LEU A 94 6.76 -23.02 2.07
C LEU A 94 7.59 -23.78 3.14
N GLN A 95 8.86 -24.06 2.86
CA GLN A 95 9.77 -24.65 3.86
C GLN A 95 10.00 -23.72 5.06
N LEU A 96 10.14 -22.41 4.81
CA LEU A 96 10.30 -21.43 5.88
C LEU A 96 9.03 -21.28 6.72
N ILE A 97 7.86 -21.37 6.09
CA ILE A 97 6.56 -21.42 6.79
C ILE A 97 6.51 -22.60 7.76
N ASP A 98 6.87 -23.80 7.29
CA ASP A 98 6.89 -25.00 8.13
C ASP A 98 7.87 -24.86 9.32
N LEU A 99 9.06 -24.31 9.08
CA LEU A 99 10.02 -24.02 10.16
C LEU A 99 9.48 -22.99 11.16
N PHE A 100 8.83 -21.94 10.67
CA PHE A 100 8.24 -20.89 11.50
C PHE A 100 7.11 -21.45 12.39
N ILE A 101 6.23 -22.29 11.83
CA ILE A 101 5.15 -22.92 12.60
C ILE A 101 5.73 -23.83 13.68
N ARG A 102 6.70 -24.69 13.35
CA ARG A 102 7.36 -25.57 14.33
C ARG A 102 8.03 -24.81 15.47
N ALA A 103 8.56 -23.62 15.18
CA ALA A 103 9.14 -22.76 16.21
C ALA A 103 8.08 -22.21 17.19
N LEU A 104 6.86 -21.95 16.72
CA LEU A 104 5.80 -21.32 17.51
C LEU A 104 4.81 -22.32 18.14
N GLU A 105 4.61 -23.50 17.55
CA GLU A 105 3.49 -24.42 17.88
C GLU A 105 3.46 -24.90 19.33
N ASN A 106 4.61 -24.96 20.00
CA ASN A 106 4.71 -25.41 21.39
C ASN A 106 4.55 -24.27 22.41
N ASN A 107 4.54 -23.01 21.97
CA ASN A 107 4.35 -21.86 22.84
C ASN A 107 2.88 -21.43 22.87
N LYS A 108 2.26 -21.51 24.06
CA LYS A 108 0.84 -21.21 24.30
C LYS A 108 0.46 -19.74 24.07
N GLU A 109 1.44 -18.84 23.90
CA GLU A 109 1.17 -17.46 23.51
C GLU A 109 0.62 -17.36 22.07
N PHE A 110 0.93 -18.32 21.20
CA PHE A 110 0.49 -18.33 19.80
C PHE A 110 -0.69 -19.27 19.61
N ILE A 111 -1.84 -18.71 19.24
CA ILE A 111 -3.12 -19.44 19.09
C ILE A 111 -3.54 -19.43 17.63
N GLY A 112 -3.99 -20.58 17.14
CA GLY A 112 -4.62 -20.70 15.82
C GLY A 112 -3.68 -20.40 14.66
N LEU A 113 -2.49 -21.00 14.66
CA LEU A 113 -1.53 -20.94 13.53
C LEU A 113 -2.19 -21.54 12.28
N GLU A 114 -2.52 -20.68 11.32
CA GLU A 114 -3.19 -21.01 10.07
C GLU A 114 -2.27 -20.65 8.89
N VAL A 115 -2.08 -21.59 7.96
CA VAL A 115 -1.31 -21.35 6.72
C VAL A 115 -2.24 -21.05 5.57
N LEU A 116 -2.06 -19.88 4.96
CA LEU A 116 -2.82 -19.46 3.79
C LEU A 116 -1.90 -19.46 2.57
N THR A 117 -1.94 -20.53 1.77
CA THR A 117 -1.11 -20.68 0.58
C THR A 117 -1.82 -20.31 -0.72
N THR A 118 -3.14 -20.12 -0.72
CA THR A 118 -3.93 -19.85 -1.94
C THR A 118 -3.73 -18.44 -2.48
N THR A 119 -3.16 -17.54 -1.68
CA THR A 119 -2.82 -16.17 -2.05
C THR A 119 -1.48 -16.10 -2.83
N ARG A 120 -1.22 -14.96 -3.48
CA ARG A 120 0.02 -14.71 -4.25
C ARG A 120 1.28 -14.87 -3.40
N VAL A 121 1.18 -14.48 -2.13
CA VAL A 121 2.26 -14.61 -1.14
C VAL A 121 1.72 -15.48 -0.02
N PRO A 122 2.26 -16.70 0.17
CA PRO A 122 1.89 -17.54 1.30
C PRO A 122 2.10 -16.79 2.62
N ILE A 123 1.10 -16.82 3.49
CA ILE A 123 1.15 -16.19 4.80
C ILE A 123 0.82 -17.18 5.92
N VAL A 124 1.27 -16.87 7.13
CA VAL A 124 0.87 -17.53 8.37
C VAL A 124 0.09 -16.54 9.20
N ARG A 125 -1.15 -16.89 9.57
CA ARG A 125 -2.01 -16.12 10.45
C ARG A 125 -2.03 -16.74 11.84
N PHE A 126 -2.01 -15.91 12.88
CA PHE A 126 -2.21 -16.36 14.26
C PHE A 126 -2.71 -15.24 15.17
N PHE A 127 -3.18 -15.61 16.35
CA PHE A 127 -3.50 -14.70 17.43
C PHE A 127 -2.47 -14.81 18.55
N HIS A 128 -1.90 -13.69 18.98
CA HIS A 128 -0.97 -13.65 20.10
C HIS A 128 -1.70 -13.30 21.40
N ASN A 129 -1.85 -14.28 22.27
CA ASN A 129 -2.74 -14.24 23.42
C ASN A 129 -2.36 -13.17 24.46
N THR A 130 -1.06 -12.94 24.68
CA THR A 130 -0.61 -12.01 25.74
C THR A 130 -0.69 -10.54 25.34
N THR A 131 -0.76 -10.24 24.03
CA THR A 131 -0.89 -8.86 23.52
C THR A 131 -2.23 -8.60 22.84
N ASN A 132 -3.08 -9.62 22.70
CA ASN A 132 -4.36 -9.57 21.98
C ASN A 132 -4.25 -9.13 20.51
N PHE A 133 -3.12 -9.39 19.85
CA PHE A 133 -2.92 -9.04 18.45
C PHE A 133 -3.22 -10.20 17.51
N LYS A 134 -3.96 -9.91 16.45
CA LYS A 134 -4.01 -10.74 15.25
C LYS A 134 -2.79 -10.42 14.40
N CYS A 135 -2.13 -11.44 13.88
CA CYS A 135 -0.86 -11.31 13.19
C CYS A 135 -0.90 -12.06 11.86
N ASP A 136 -0.38 -11.44 10.82
CA ASP A 136 -0.16 -12.05 9.50
C ASP A 136 1.35 -11.98 9.18
N VAL A 137 1.98 -13.11 8.88
CA VAL A 137 3.42 -13.20 8.57
C VAL A 137 3.62 -13.64 7.13
N GLN A 138 4.43 -12.91 6.37
CA GLN A 138 4.81 -13.24 5.00
C GLN A 138 6.32 -13.49 4.87
N PHE A 139 6.70 -14.31 3.90
CA PHE A 139 8.06 -14.89 3.78
C PHE A 139 8.76 -14.55 2.46
N ARG A 140 8.26 -13.54 1.73
CA ARG A 140 8.68 -13.30 0.34
C ARG A 140 9.87 -12.36 0.21
N SER A 141 9.75 -11.16 0.77
CA SER A 141 10.80 -10.12 0.72
C SER A 141 10.51 -8.94 1.63
N GLY A 142 11.51 -8.08 1.83
CA GLY A 142 11.38 -6.78 2.50
C GLY A 142 10.60 -5.73 1.70
N LEU A 143 10.08 -6.05 0.51
CA LEU A 143 9.34 -5.09 -0.32
C LEU A 143 8.08 -4.58 0.38
N ALA A 144 7.44 -5.41 1.22
CA ALA A 144 6.28 -5.00 2.02
C ALA A 144 6.64 -3.92 3.05
N VAL A 145 7.85 -4.00 3.63
CA VAL A 145 8.41 -3.00 4.55
C VAL A 145 8.63 -1.68 3.80
N ARG A 146 9.30 -1.72 2.64
CA ARG A 146 9.54 -0.53 1.80
C ARG A 146 8.26 0.15 1.32
N ASN A 147 7.27 -0.64 0.90
CA ASN A 147 5.95 -0.11 0.56
C ASN A 147 5.30 0.64 1.73
N SER A 148 5.48 0.13 2.96
CA SER A 148 4.93 0.76 4.16
C SER A 148 5.67 2.05 4.52
N GLU A 149 6.99 2.07 4.37
CA GLU A 149 7.81 3.28 4.52
C GLU A 149 7.44 4.37 3.51
N LEU A 150 7.25 4.00 2.24
CA LEU A 150 6.83 4.92 1.20
C LEU A 150 5.44 5.51 1.46
N ILE A 151 4.49 4.68 1.91
CA ILE A 151 3.17 5.18 2.31
C ILE A 151 3.32 6.15 3.48
N LYS A 152 4.10 5.80 4.50
CA LYS A 152 4.33 6.67 5.66
C LYS A 152 4.87 8.03 5.23
N LEU A 153 5.83 8.05 4.31
CA LEU A 153 6.37 9.27 3.72
C LEU A 153 5.23 10.10 3.09
N TYR A 154 4.46 9.52 2.16
CA TYR A 154 3.36 10.23 1.49
C TYR A 154 2.29 10.75 2.45
N LEU A 155 1.92 9.98 3.48
CA LEU A 155 0.95 10.40 4.49
C LEU A 155 1.46 11.56 5.36
N SER A 156 2.78 11.71 5.47
CA SER A 156 3.40 12.80 6.22
C SER A 156 3.60 14.09 5.42
N MET A 157 3.59 14.02 4.08
CA MET A 157 3.85 15.18 3.20
C MET A 157 2.82 16.30 3.30
N ASP A 158 1.54 15.96 3.48
CA ASP A 158 0.45 16.94 3.55
C ASP A 158 -0.68 16.37 4.41
N GLU A 159 -1.13 17.14 5.41
CA GLU A 159 -2.16 16.69 6.36
C GLU A 159 -3.49 16.30 5.69
N ARG A 160 -3.79 16.85 4.51
CA ARG A 160 -5.01 16.53 3.76
C ARG A 160 -4.95 15.13 3.19
N VAL A 161 -3.76 14.62 2.87
CA VAL A 161 -3.58 13.26 2.32
C VAL A 161 -4.03 12.22 3.34
N ARG A 162 -3.53 12.32 4.58
CA ARG A 162 -3.90 11.40 5.65
C ARG A 162 -5.40 11.44 5.95
N TRP A 163 -6.00 12.63 5.94
CA TRP A 163 -7.44 12.79 6.13
C TRP A 163 -8.24 12.12 5.00
N VAL A 164 -7.91 12.37 3.73
CA VAL A 164 -8.65 11.81 2.59
C VAL A 164 -8.45 10.30 2.50
N VAL A 165 -7.24 9.79 2.77
CA VAL A 165 -7.00 8.34 2.88
C VAL A 165 -7.89 7.71 3.96
N SER A 166 -8.01 8.35 5.12
CA SER A 166 -8.85 7.86 6.21
C SER A 166 -10.34 7.89 5.84
N ALA A 167 -10.78 8.96 5.18
CA ALA A 167 -12.16 9.10 4.69
C ALA A 167 -12.53 8.04 3.64
N VAL A 168 -11.65 7.83 2.63
CA VAL A 168 -11.89 6.82 1.60
C VAL A 168 -11.78 5.40 2.15
N LYS A 169 -10.87 5.14 3.11
CA LYS A 169 -10.82 3.85 3.81
C LYS A 169 -12.12 3.60 4.60
N HIS A 170 -12.61 4.60 5.33
CA HIS A 170 -13.87 4.49 6.08
C HIS A 170 -15.06 4.23 5.14
N TRP A 171 -15.12 4.94 4.02
CA TRP A 171 -16.09 4.70 2.95
C TRP A 171 -15.99 3.27 2.39
N ALA A 172 -14.78 2.80 2.06
CA ALA A 172 -14.56 1.48 1.49
C ALA A 172 -14.98 0.36 2.46
N VAL A 173 -14.73 0.53 3.76
CA VAL A 173 -15.23 -0.38 4.80
C VAL A 173 -16.75 -0.34 4.91
N THR A 174 -17.36 0.84 4.85
CA THR A 174 -18.83 1.01 4.96
C THR A 174 -19.59 0.32 3.82
N PHE A 175 -18.96 0.18 2.66
CA PHE A 175 -19.54 -0.47 1.47
C PHE A 175 -18.94 -1.86 1.19
N ASP A 176 -18.30 -2.48 2.18
CA ASP A 176 -17.74 -3.85 2.11
C ASP A 176 -16.78 -4.08 0.93
N LEU A 177 -16.00 -3.05 0.57
CA LEU A 177 -15.01 -3.12 -0.51
C LEU A 177 -13.64 -3.63 -0.05
N ILE A 178 -13.34 -3.58 1.25
CA ILE A 178 -12.06 -4.04 1.80
C ILE A 178 -12.13 -5.55 2.07
N GLY A 179 -11.13 -6.30 1.59
CA GLY A 179 -11.06 -7.75 1.71
C GLY A 179 -10.84 -8.38 0.35
N ASP A 180 -11.92 -8.86 -0.27
CA ASP A 180 -11.87 -9.57 -1.56
C ASP A 180 -11.53 -8.64 -2.75
N ASP A 181 -11.98 -7.38 -2.69
CA ASP A 181 -11.89 -6.46 -3.83
C ASP A 181 -10.70 -5.52 -3.74
N PHE A 182 -10.54 -4.88 -2.59
CA PHE A 182 -9.48 -3.93 -2.33
C PHE A 182 -8.77 -4.27 -1.03
N SER A 183 -7.46 -4.11 -1.03
CA SER A 183 -6.67 -4.03 0.20
C SER A 183 -6.60 -2.58 0.68
N THR A 184 -6.31 -2.37 1.96
CA THR A 184 -5.96 -1.03 2.48
C THR A 184 -4.83 -0.41 1.66
N PHE A 185 -3.82 -1.20 1.26
CA PHE A 185 -2.75 -0.74 0.37
C PHE A 185 -3.28 -0.20 -0.97
N SER A 186 -4.20 -0.92 -1.63
CA SER A 186 -4.77 -0.46 -2.90
C SER A 186 -5.60 0.81 -2.75
N VAL A 187 -6.39 0.95 -1.68
CA VAL A 187 -7.18 2.17 -1.43
C VAL A 187 -6.29 3.38 -1.20
N ILE A 188 -5.21 3.21 -0.43
CA ILE A 188 -4.23 4.28 -0.23
C ILE A 188 -3.66 4.75 -1.57
N TRP A 189 -3.23 3.82 -2.43
CA TRP A 189 -2.64 4.18 -3.72
C TRP A 189 -3.64 4.76 -4.71
N LEU A 190 -4.92 4.37 -4.65
CA LEU A 190 -5.99 5.02 -5.42
C LEU A 190 -6.11 6.49 -5.01
N VAL A 191 -6.06 6.80 -3.72
CA VAL A 191 -6.08 8.19 -3.23
C VAL A 191 -4.80 8.93 -3.60
N LEU A 192 -3.62 8.34 -3.38
CA LEU A 192 -2.34 8.98 -3.69
C LEU A 192 -2.20 9.31 -5.16
N PHE A 193 -2.70 8.46 -6.06
CA PHE A 193 -2.70 8.77 -7.49
C PHE A 193 -3.48 10.05 -7.80
N ILE A 194 -4.62 10.28 -7.13
CA ILE A 194 -5.39 11.54 -7.26
C ILE A 194 -4.62 12.71 -6.67
N MET A 195 -3.98 12.53 -5.50
CA MET A 195 -3.13 13.56 -4.90
C MET A 195 -1.98 13.97 -5.83
N MET A 196 -1.44 13.05 -6.62
CA MET A 196 -0.45 13.35 -7.67
C MET A 196 -1.06 14.18 -8.81
N GLN A 197 -2.26 13.82 -9.31
CA GLN A 197 -2.95 14.59 -10.37
C GLN A 197 -3.14 16.06 -10.00
N TYR A 198 -3.47 16.32 -8.72
CA TYR A 198 -3.68 17.67 -8.20
C TYR A 198 -2.43 18.31 -7.60
N LYS A 199 -1.25 17.69 -7.76
CA LYS A 199 0.06 18.19 -7.29
C LYS A 199 0.08 18.48 -5.77
N ILE A 200 -0.70 17.71 -5.00
CA ILE A 200 -0.68 17.72 -3.54
C ILE A 200 0.55 16.96 -3.04
N VAL A 201 0.88 15.85 -3.70
CA VAL A 201 2.10 15.07 -3.48
C VAL A 201 2.80 14.82 -4.82
N PRO A 202 4.13 14.63 -4.85
CA PRO A 202 4.85 14.37 -6.09
C PRO A 202 4.64 12.93 -6.60
N PRO A 203 4.76 12.68 -7.92
CA PRO A 203 4.91 11.33 -8.46
C PRO A 203 6.21 10.67 -7.98
N ILE A 204 6.33 9.35 -8.14
CA ILE A 204 7.50 8.60 -7.65
C ILE A 204 8.79 9.08 -8.28
N ILE A 205 8.75 9.44 -9.58
CA ILE A 205 9.95 9.88 -10.29
C ILE A 205 10.60 11.13 -9.68
N ASP A 206 9.80 12.09 -9.21
CA ASP A 206 10.30 13.29 -8.54
C ASP A 206 10.94 12.96 -7.18
N LEU A 207 10.47 11.91 -6.49
CA LEU A 207 11.11 11.42 -5.26
C LEU A 207 12.48 10.84 -5.56
N TRP A 208 12.57 10.07 -6.64
CA TRP A 208 13.80 9.45 -7.07
C TRP A 208 14.84 10.46 -7.52
N GLU A 209 14.40 11.53 -8.18
CA GLU A 209 15.28 12.66 -8.54
C GLU A 209 15.96 13.23 -7.33
N LYS A 210 15.28 13.27 -6.19
CA LYS A 210 15.88 13.77 -4.94
C LYS A 210 16.79 12.75 -4.26
N CYS A 211 16.73 11.49 -4.68
CA CYS A 211 17.49 10.39 -4.10
C CYS A 211 18.70 9.93 -4.94
N HIS A 212 18.96 10.56 -6.10
CA HIS A 212 19.99 10.11 -7.05
C HIS A 212 21.41 10.00 -6.48
N ASN A 213 21.73 10.74 -5.41
CA ASN A 213 23.05 10.73 -4.77
C ASN A 213 23.19 9.72 -3.62
N PHE A 214 22.12 8.99 -3.27
CA PHE A 214 22.19 7.98 -2.21
C PHE A 214 22.58 6.61 -2.78
N GLU A 215 23.20 5.79 -1.93
CA GLU A 215 23.53 4.40 -2.26
C GLU A 215 22.26 3.63 -2.68
N PRO A 216 22.25 3.02 -3.87
CA PRO A 216 21.10 2.29 -4.36
C PRO A 216 20.69 1.16 -3.42
N ASN A 217 19.39 1.06 -3.12
CA ASN A 217 18.84 -0.03 -2.32
C ASN A 217 17.88 -0.90 -3.14
N HIS A 218 18.29 -2.12 -3.45
CA HIS A 218 17.52 -3.00 -4.33
C HIS A 218 16.77 -4.08 -3.56
N ILE A 219 15.46 -4.19 -3.84
CA ILE A 219 14.63 -5.31 -3.38
C ILE A 219 13.89 -5.90 -4.57
N GLU A 220 14.06 -7.20 -4.78
CA GLU A 220 13.55 -7.93 -5.95
C GLU A 220 13.93 -7.27 -7.28
N ASP A 221 15.18 -6.78 -7.36
CA ASP A 221 15.74 -6.04 -8.49
C ASP A 221 15.12 -4.65 -8.76
N TRP A 222 14.25 -4.16 -7.87
CA TRP A 222 13.68 -2.80 -7.96
C TRP A 222 14.43 -1.87 -7.02
N ASP A 223 14.75 -0.66 -7.49
CA ASP A 223 15.32 0.38 -6.64
C ASP A 223 14.25 0.90 -5.67
N THR A 224 14.58 0.92 -4.39
CA THR A 224 13.72 1.33 -3.28
C THR A 224 14.33 2.44 -2.45
N SER A 225 15.40 3.09 -2.94
CA SER A 225 16.14 4.18 -2.27
C SER A 225 15.24 5.33 -1.80
N VAL A 226 14.16 5.59 -2.52
CA VAL A 226 13.06 6.51 -2.17
C VAL A 226 12.44 6.28 -0.78
N CYS A 227 12.50 5.05 -0.26
CA CYS A 227 11.92 4.70 1.03
C CYS A 227 12.85 5.07 2.21
N PHE A 228 14.05 5.54 1.92
CA PHE A 228 15.03 5.98 2.90
C PHE A 228 15.09 7.51 2.97
N ASN A 229 15.55 8.03 4.11
CA ASN A 229 15.84 9.45 4.31
C ASN A 229 14.61 10.37 4.18
N ASN A 230 13.48 9.96 4.76
CA ASN A 230 12.22 10.71 4.79
C ASN A 230 12.42 12.18 5.23
N ASP A 231 13.29 12.43 6.20
CA ASP A 231 13.54 13.78 6.72
C ASP A 231 14.10 14.74 5.65
N HIS A 232 14.95 14.23 4.74
CA HIS A 232 15.53 15.01 3.65
C HIS A 232 14.52 15.26 2.51
N LEU A 233 13.61 14.30 2.27
CA LEU A 233 12.55 14.45 1.27
C LEU A 233 11.48 15.45 1.76
N MET A 234 11.16 15.41 3.05
CA MET A 234 10.14 16.25 3.68
C MET A 234 10.52 17.73 3.78
N SER A 235 11.77 18.05 4.12
CA SER A 235 12.24 19.45 4.24
C SER A 235 12.19 20.22 2.91
N ASN A 236 12.22 19.51 1.79
CA ASN A 236 12.28 20.05 0.44
C ASN A 236 10.94 19.98 -0.32
N MET A 237 9.83 19.70 0.36
CA MET A 237 8.50 19.62 -0.24
C MET A 237 7.56 20.64 0.37
N THR A 238 7.56 21.84 -0.19
CA THR A 238 6.46 22.78 0.01
C THR A 238 5.32 22.39 -0.92
N SER A 239 4.17 22.04 -0.33
CA SER A 239 2.92 21.78 -1.07
C SER A 239 2.61 22.97 -1.98
N LYS A 240 2.71 22.76 -3.29
CA LYS A 240 2.55 23.82 -4.31
C LYS A 240 1.09 24.25 -4.50
N SER A 241 0.12 23.46 -4.01
CA SER A 241 -1.31 23.71 -4.17
C SER A 241 -2.02 23.83 -2.81
N LYS A 242 -2.18 25.08 -2.34
CA LYS A 242 -2.90 25.40 -1.08
C LYS A 242 -4.42 25.60 -1.27
N ASN A 243 -4.93 25.46 -2.48
CA ASN A 243 -6.28 25.96 -2.82
C ASN A 243 -7.41 24.96 -2.63
N HIS A 244 -7.12 23.69 -2.31
CA HIS A 244 -8.14 22.65 -2.15
C HIS A 244 -8.29 22.22 -0.69
N THR A 245 -9.55 22.18 -0.23
CA THR A 245 -9.95 21.65 1.06
C THR A 245 -9.92 20.12 1.08
N LYS A 246 -9.88 19.54 2.28
CA LYS A 246 -10.01 18.08 2.49
C LYS A 246 -11.26 17.48 1.83
N TRP A 247 -12.37 18.21 1.88
CA TRP A 247 -13.64 17.80 1.28
C TRP A 247 -13.61 17.81 -0.25
N GLU A 248 -13.05 18.85 -0.87
CA GLU A 248 -12.90 18.91 -2.33
C GLU A 248 -12.00 17.80 -2.84
N LEU A 249 -10.87 17.55 -2.17
CA LEU A 249 -9.96 16.47 -2.54
C LEU A 249 -10.64 15.09 -2.42
N LEU A 250 -11.45 14.87 -1.38
CA LEU A 250 -12.25 13.65 -1.25
C LEU A 250 -13.26 13.52 -2.41
N ARG A 251 -13.95 14.59 -2.76
CA ARG A 251 -14.88 14.62 -3.88
C ARG A 251 -14.18 14.30 -5.21
N PHE A 252 -12.99 14.86 -5.44
CA PHE A 252 -12.19 14.60 -6.65
C PHE A 252 -11.79 13.13 -6.77
N VAL A 253 -11.58 12.41 -5.67
CA VAL A 253 -11.35 10.96 -5.70
C VAL A 253 -12.57 10.27 -6.32
N PHE A 254 -13.77 10.49 -5.78
CA PHE A 254 -14.97 9.84 -6.28
C PHE A 254 -15.32 10.26 -7.72
N GLU A 255 -15.19 11.55 -8.05
CA GLU A 255 -15.42 12.03 -9.42
C GLU A 255 -14.47 11.37 -10.42
N PHE A 256 -13.18 11.25 -10.08
CA PHE A 256 -12.21 10.61 -10.96
C PHE A 256 -12.56 9.14 -11.23
N TYR A 257 -12.86 8.39 -10.16
CA TYR A 257 -13.15 6.95 -10.25
C TYR A 257 -14.58 6.63 -10.73
N SER A 258 -15.43 7.64 -10.88
CA SER A 258 -16.78 7.51 -11.47
C SER A 258 -16.77 7.37 -13.00
N ASP A 259 -15.63 7.60 -13.67
CA ASP A 259 -15.51 7.59 -15.12
C ASP A 259 -15.05 6.22 -15.65
N PRO A 260 -15.97 5.37 -16.17
CA PRO A 260 -15.61 4.06 -16.69
C PRO A 260 -14.67 4.16 -17.88
N ASN A 261 -14.76 5.20 -18.70
CA ASN A 261 -13.92 5.34 -19.89
C ASN A 261 -12.47 5.55 -19.50
N LYS A 262 -12.18 6.33 -18.46
CA LYS A 262 -10.81 6.46 -17.93
C LYS A 262 -10.28 5.12 -17.44
N LEU A 263 -11.04 4.43 -16.59
CA LEU A 263 -10.58 3.19 -15.97
C LEU A 263 -10.46 2.03 -16.96
N GLN A 264 -11.27 2.00 -18.02
CA GLN A 264 -11.19 0.98 -19.07
C GLN A 264 -10.03 1.21 -20.04
N ASN A 265 -9.59 2.46 -20.24
CA ASN A 265 -8.62 2.78 -21.30
C ASN A 265 -7.22 3.12 -20.80
N TYR A 266 -7.04 3.49 -19.52
CA TYR A 266 -5.76 3.97 -19.01
C TYR A 266 -5.25 3.17 -17.81
N VAL A 267 -3.93 3.03 -17.77
CA VAL A 267 -3.16 2.66 -16.58
C VAL A 267 -2.93 3.93 -15.76
N LEU A 268 -3.22 3.85 -14.48
CA LEU A 268 -2.96 4.88 -13.49
C LEU A 268 -1.49 4.74 -13.08
N CYS A 269 -0.62 5.45 -13.79
CA CYS A 269 0.83 5.32 -13.68
C CYS A 269 1.34 6.16 -12.51
N THR A 270 1.52 5.53 -11.35
CA THR A 270 2.04 6.17 -10.13
C THR A 270 3.47 6.66 -10.31
N PHE A 271 4.26 6.01 -11.18
CA PHE A 271 5.64 6.41 -11.42
C PHE A 271 5.76 7.83 -11.98
N PHE A 272 4.97 8.15 -13.00
CA PHE A 272 4.92 9.48 -13.61
C PHE A 272 3.82 10.38 -13.02
N GLY A 273 2.88 9.83 -12.25
CA GLY A 273 1.67 10.55 -11.82
C GLY A 273 0.78 10.93 -13.00
N GLU A 274 0.66 10.04 -14.00
CA GLU A 274 -0.06 10.32 -15.25
C GLU A 274 -0.95 9.14 -15.67
N LEU A 275 -1.89 9.40 -16.59
CA LEU A 275 -2.65 8.37 -17.28
C LEU A 275 -1.93 7.90 -18.54
N LEU A 276 -1.58 6.62 -18.59
CA LEU A 276 -0.96 6.02 -19.78
C LEU A 276 -1.92 5.04 -20.47
N PRO A 277 -2.13 5.11 -21.80
CA PRO A 277 -3.06 4.21 -22.49
C PRO A 277 -2.71 2.74 -22.28
N LYS A 278 -3.66 1.92 -21.85
CA LYS A 278 -3.48 0.48 -21.59
C LYS A 278 -2.87 -0.26 -22.77
N LYS A 279 -3.40 -0.03 -23.97
CA LYS A 279 -2.94 -0.66 -25.22
C LYS A 279 -1.48 -0.37 -25.58
N LYS A 280 -0.92 0.74 -25.08
CA LYS A 280 0.45 1.20 -25.38
C LYS A 280 1.25 1.45 -24.10
N PHE A 281 0.86 0.82 -22.98
CA PHE A 281 1.42 1.15 -21.68
C PHE A 281 2.95 0.95 -21.66
N TYR A 282 3.42 -0.25 -22.01
CA TYR A 282 4.85 -0.55 -22.03
C TYR A 282 5.64 0.40 -22.95
N SER A 283 5.20 0.59 -24.20
CA SER A 283 5.91 1.44 -25.16
C SER A 283 5.95 2.90 -24.70
N ASN A 284 4.83 3.43 -24.22
CA ASN A 284 4.77 4.80 -23.75
C ASN A 284 5.62 5.00 -22.49
N PHE A 285 5.64 4.02 -21.59
CA PHE A 285 6.47 4.06 -20.39
C PHE A 285 7.96 4.14 -20.75
N ILE A 286 8.43 3.28 -21.65
CA ILE A 286 9.83 3.29 -22.13
C ILE A 286 10.17 4.59 -22.86
N THR A 287 9.33 5.04 -23.79
CA THR A 287 9.58 6.29 -24.53
C THR A 287 9.65 7.49 -23.60
N LYS A 288 8.70 7.64 -22.68
CA LYS A 288 8.70 8.77 -21.74
C LYS A 288 9.89 8.72 -20.79
N PHE A 289 10.38 7.53 -20.46
CA PHE A 289 11.58 7.44 -19.66
C PHE A 289 12.84 7.79 -20.44
N SER A 290 12.95 7.38 -21.72
CA SER A 290 14.14 7.65 -22.54
C SER A 290 14.49 9.13 -22.69
N THR A 291 13.55 10.03 -22.35
CA THR A 291 13.75 11.47 -22.31
C THR A 291 14.27 12.01 -20.97
N ILE A 292 14.56 11.14 -20.00
CA ILE A 292 14.93 11.47 -18.62
C ILE A 292 16.40 11.12 -18.36
N ASP A 293 17.06 11.87 -17.48
CA ASP A 293 18.50 11.77 -17.18
C ASP A 293 18.95 10.36 -16.72
N TYR A 294 20.23 10.05 -16.89
CA TYR A 294 20.86 8.73 -16.78
C TYR A 294 20.77 8.08 -15.39
N ASN A 295 20.48 8.85 -14.34
CA ASN A 295 20.47 8.42 -12.94
C ASN A 295 19.46 7.31 -12.62
N TYR A 296 18.52 7.02 -13.52
CA TYR A 296 17.47 6.04 -13.30
C TYR A 296 17.66 4.72 -14.08
N LYS A 297 18.78 4.57 -14.80
CA LYS A 297 19.01 3.46 -15.75
C LYS A 297 18.79 2.07 -15.16
N PHE A 298 19.09 1.87 -13.87
CA PHE A 298 18.88 0.58 -13.21
C PHE A 298 17.40 0.16 -13.19
N GLN A 299 16.51 1.04 -12.74
CA GLN A 299 15.08 0.73 -12.65
C GLN A 299 14.48 0.38 -14.01
N ILE A 300 14.92 1.05 -15.06
CA ILE A 300 14.44 0.76 -16.41
C ILE A 300 15.01 -0.52 -16.95
N ASN A 301 16.29 -0.80 -16.73
CA ASN A 301 16.81 -2.11 -17.08
C ASN A 301 15.97 -3.22 -16.40
N THR A 302 15.55 -3.03 -15.15
CA THR A 302 14.63 -3.96 -14.46
C THR A 302 13.24 -3.98 -15.12
N PHE A 303 12.65 -2.82 -15.45
CA PHE A 303 11.34 -2.75 -16.10
C PHE A 303 11.34 -3.39 -17.50
N GLU A 304 12.39 -3.17 -18.29
CA GLU A 304 12.60 -3.76 -19.61
C GLU A 304 12.73 -5.28 -19.54
N LYS A 305 13.51 -5.79 -18.58
CA LYS A 305 13.58 -7.24 -18.30
C LYS A 305 12.21 -7.83 -17.94
N CYS A 306 11.32 -7.02 -17.37
CA CYS A 306 9.96 -7.42 -17.00
C CYS A 306 8.92 -7.29 -18.12
N LYS A 307 9.30 -7.04 -19.38
CA LYS A 307 8.35 -6.81 -20.49
C LYS A 307 7.19 -7.82 -20.56
N VAL A 308 7.49 -9.11 -20.43
CA VAL A 308 6.46 -10.17 -20.47
C VAL A 308 5.47 -10.02 -19.30
N LEU A 309 5.98 -9.78 -18.09
CA LEU A 309 5.15 -9.57 -16.91
C LEU A 309 4.30 -8.30 -17.03
N VAL A 310 4.87 -7.21 -17.53
CA VAL A 310 4.12 -5.96 -17.77
C VAL A 310 2.97 -6.21 -18.74
N ASN A 311 3.22 -6.89 -19.86
CA ASN A 311 2.18 -7.17 -20.84
C ASN A 311 1.08 -8.12 -20.34
N ASN A 312 1.38 -8.97 -19.34
CA ASN A 312 0.39 -9.82 -18.68
C ASN A 312 -0.42 -9.06 -17.61
N ASN A 313 0.24 -8.17 -16.88
CA ASN A 313 -0.34 -7.47 -15.73
C ASN A 313 -1.13 -6.21 -16.12
N PHE A 314 -0.87 -5.66 -17.31
CA PHE A 314 -1.52 -4.46 -17.83
C PHE A 314 -2.17 -4.72 -19.19
N GLY A 315 -3.11 -3.87 -19.61
CA GLY A 315 -3.82 -4.00 -20.88
C GLY A 315 -5.25 -4.51 -20.79
N ASN A 316 -5.76 -4.86 -19.60
CA ASN A 316 -7.10 -5.41 -19.45
C ASN A 316 -8.13 -4.29 -19.18
N PRO A 317 -9.12 -4.08 -20.06
CA PRO A 317 -10.12 -3.03 -19.87
C PRO A 317 -11.10 -3.33 -18.71
N LYS A 318 -11.22 -4.58 -18.27
CA LYS A 318 -12.22 -5.05 -17.29
C LYS A 318 -11.75 -4.95 -15.82
N ARG A 319 -10.68 -4.20 -15.56
CA ARG A 319 -10.17 -3.96 -14.21
C ARG A 319 -9.52 -2.59 -14.13
N ILE A 320 -9.46 -2.05 -12.92
CA ILE A 320 -8.60 -0.90 -12.62
C ILE A 320 -7.15 -1.37 -12.73
N GLU A 321 -6.31 -0.57 -13.40
CA GLU A 321 -4.89 -0.88 -13.55
C GLU A 321 -4.07 0.24 -12.92
N LEU A 322 -3.83 0.09 -11.60
CA LEU A 322 -3.04 1.00 -10.79
C LEU A 322 -1.62 0.46 -10.69
N GLN A 323 -0.64 1.19 -11.24
CA GLN A 323 0.74 0.74 -11.23
C GLN A 323 1.29 0.70 -9.80
N ASN A 324 1.95 -0.40 -9.44
CA ASN A 324 2.66 -0.48 -8.16
C ASN A 324 3.84 0.50 -8.14
N PRO A 325 4.00 1.29 -7.07
CA PRO A 325 4.96 2.41 -7.01
C PRO A 325 6.43 1.97 -6.98
N LEU A 326 6.73 0.76 -6.51
CA LEU A 326 8.11 0.26 -6.35
C LEU A 326 8.39 -0.87 -7.34
N LYS A 327 7.50 -1.86 -7.40
CA LYS A 327 7.58 -2.99 -8.34
C LYS A 327 6.77 -2.67 -9.60
N LEU A 328 7.32 -1.80 -10.45
CA LEU A 328 6.60 -1.11 -11.54
C LEU A 328 5.94 -2.03 -12.57
N CYS A 329 6.32 -3.31 -12.62
CA CYS A 329 5.70 -4.32 -13.47
C CYS A 329 4.40 -4.92 -12.93
N ASN A 330 3.98 -4.57 -11.70
CA ASN A 330 2.77 -5.09 -11.07
C ASN A 330 1.61 -4.09 -11.10
N ASN A 331 0.40 -4.61 -11.29
CA ASN A 331 -0.85 -3.91 -10.99
C ASN A 331 -1.23 -4.14 -9.51
N VAL A 332 -1.52 -3.06 -8.79
CA VAL A 332 -1.94 -3.08 -7.38
C VAL A 332 -3.34 -3.68 -7.20
N THR A 333 -4.21 -3.58 -8.21
CA THR A 333 -5.60 -4.06 -8.19
C THR A 333 -5.77 -5.26 -9.14
N ALA A 334 -4.76 -6.13 -9.21
CA ALA A 334 -4.72 -7.22 -10.21
C ALA A 334 -5.85 -8.25 -10.06
N TRP A 335 -6.39 -8.41 -8.85
CA TRP A 335 -7.45 -9.38 -8.52
C TRP A 335 -8.86 -8.82 -8.67
N LEU A 336 -9.02 -7.51 -8.87
CA LEU A 336 -10.33 -6.90 -9.05
C LEU A 336 -10.97 -7.41 -10.34
N ASN A 337 -12.11 -8.09 -10.21
CA ASN A 337 -12.87 -8.58 -11.36
C ASN A 337 -13.80 -7.48 -11.92
N ASN A 338 -14.39 -7.74 -13.09
CA ASN A 338 -15.23 -6.77 -13.80
C ASN A 338 -16.46 -6.33 -12.98
N LYS A 339 -17.15 -7.28 -12.33
CA LYS A 339 -18.35 -7.00 -11.55
C LYS A 339 -18.03 -6.06 -10.38
N ASN A 340 -16.90 -6.30 -9.73
CA ASN A 340 -16.49 -5.52 -8.56
C ASN A 340 -15.92 -4.16 -8.96
N MET A 341 -15.32 -4.05 -10.16
CA MET A 341 -15.02 -2.76 -10.79
C MET A 341 -16.29 -1.95 -11.10
N GLU A 342 -17.32 -2.57 -11.68
CA GLU A 342 -18.60 -1.90 -11.98
C GLU A 342 -19.31 -1.42 -10.71
N LEU A 343 -19.33 -2.26 -9.67
CA LEU A 343 -19.82 -1.87 -8.34
C LEU A 343 -19.05 -0.67 -7.80
N PHE A 344 -17.71 -0.72 -7.79
CA PHE A 344 -16.88 0.38 -7.32
C PHE A 344 -17.17 1.70 -8.06
N ILE A 345 -17.33 1.66 -9.38
CA ILE A 345 -17.69 2.82 -10.20
C ILE A 345 -19.06 3.37 -9.80
N ASP A 346 -20.07 2.52 -9.66
CA ASP A 346 -21.42 2.93 -9.24
C ASP A 346 -21.43 3.58 -7.85
N LEU A 347 -20.70 3.00 -6.88
CA LEU A 347 -20.55 3.58 -5.56
C LEU A 347 -19.86 4.96 -5.65
N CYS A 348 -18.81 5.10 -6.47
CA CYS A 348 -18.15 6.38 -6.71
C CYS A 348 -19.09 7.42 -7.36
N ILE A 349 -19.91 7.04 -8.34
CA ILE A 349 -20.93 7.91 -8.96
C ILE A 349 -21.90 8.42 -7.89
N LYS A 350 -22.42 7.52 -7.04
CA LYS A 350 -23.38 7.87 -5.99
C LYS A 350 -22.76 8.76 -4.93
N SER A 351 -21.53 8.48 -4.52
CA SER A 351 -20.78 9.31 -3.57
C SER A 351 -20.52 10.71 -4.13
N ALA A 352 -20.01 10.83 -5.35
CA ALA A 352 -19.76 12.13 -5.99
C ALA A 352 -21.02 12.98 -6.14
N LYS A 353 -22.17 12.36 -6.45
CA LYS A 353 -23.47 13.05 -6.53
C LYS A 353 -24.03 13.51 -5.18
N SER A 354 -23.61 12.86 -4.10
CA SER A 354 -24.09 13.15 -2.74
C SER A 354 -23.28 14.22 -2.02
N MET A 355 -22.16 14.66 -2.59
CA MET A 355 -21.20 15.62 -2.02
C MET A 355 -21.22 16.97 -2.70
#